data_AF-A0A953AJC9-F1
#
_entry.id   AF-A0A953AJC9-F1
#
_cell.length_a   1.000
_cell.length_b   1.000
_cell.length_c   1.000
_cell.angle_alpha   90.00
_cell.angle_beta   90.00
_cell.angle_gamma   90.00
#
_symmetry.space_group_name_H-M   'P 1'
#
loop_
_entity.id
_entity.type
_entity.pdbx_description
1 polymer ?
#
loop_
_entity_poly.entity_id
_entity_poly.type
_entity_poly.pdbx_seq_one_letter_code
_entity_poly.pdbx_strand_id
1 'polypeptide(L)'
;SPSCSSPAPWLPPTPSSYAHLFCHNCHVMLFLGSASLDDAGRPLFFLRGNNPPLPNHHQQLLSRALWKLLADHAEHELSVLVSDDPRYAHTLAEAGTCEIGSDGPSDLSFEDYLHNWPG
;
A
#
# COMPACT_ATOMS: atom_id res chain seq x y z
N SER A 1 2.23 -48.77 4.13
CA SER A 1 2.46 -47.49 3.44
C SER A 1 1.13 -46.87 3.07
N PRO A 2 0.71 -45.73 3.63
CA PRO A 2 -0.47 -45.05 3.13
C PRO A 2 -0.07 -44.08 2.02
N SER A 3 -0.75 -44.19 0.89
CA SER A 3 -0.72 -43.25 -0.23
C SER A 3 -1.57 -42.03 0.13
N CYS A 4 -0.93 -40.87 0.31
CA CYS A 4 -1.63 -39.59 0.41
C CYS A 4 -1.98 -39.10 -0.99
N SER A 5 -3.28 -39.02 -1.25
CA SER A 5 -3.89 -38.47 -2.47
C SER A 5 -3.42 -37.04 -2.74
N SER A 6 -3.21 -36.73 -4.02
CA SER A 6 -2.76 -35.45 -4.55
C SER A 6 -3.59 -34.25 -4.05
N PRO A 7 -2.96 -33.08 -3.81
CA PRO A 7 -3.70 -31.84 -3.61
C PRO A 7 -4.26 -31.34 -4.95
N ALA A 8 -5.42 -30.70 -4.86
CA ALA A 8 -6.20 -30.14 -5.97
C ALA A 8 -5.40 -29.18 -6.87
N PRO A 9 -5.79 -29.00 -8.14
CA PRO A 9 -5.15 -28.03 -9.03
C PRO A 9 -5.36 -26.61 -8.47
N TRP A 10 -4.23 -25.99 -8.16
CA TRP A 10 -4.03 -24.61 -7.77
C TRP A 10 -4.94 -23.66 -8.55
N LEU A 11 -5.88 -23.02 -7.86
CA LEU A 11 -6.44 -21.78 -8.37
C LEU A 11 -5.30 -20.76 -8.53
N PRO A 12 -5.30 -19.92 -9.57
CA PRO A 12 -4.34 -18.83 -9.67
C PRO A 12 -4.47 -17.96 -8.41
N PRO A 13 -3.36 -17.41 -7.87
CA PRO A 13 -3.45 -16.45 -6.79
C PRO A 13 -4.42 -15.35 -7.22
N THR A 14 -5.41 -15.06 -6.38
CA THR A 14 -6.28 -13.89 -6.48
C THR A 14 -5.42 -12.66 -6.79
N PRO A 15 -5.94 -11.67 -7.56
CA PRO A 15 -5.19 -10.44 -7.81
C PRO A 15 -4.65 -9.93 -6.48
N SER A 16 -3.36 -9.64 -6.44
CA SER A 16 -2.71 -9.15 -5.23
C SER A 16 -3.45 -7.90 -4.78
N SER A 17 -4.15 -7.96 -3.65
CA SER A 17 -4.88 -6.79 -3.16
C SER A 17 -3.86 -5.69 -2.87
N TYR A 18 -3.91 -4.60 -3.61
CA TYR A 18 -3.03 -3.45 -3.38
C TYR A 18 -3.55 -2.63 -2.20
N ALA A 19 -2.67 -1.86 -1.57
CA ALA A 19 -3.06 -1.02 -0.44
C ALA A 19 -2.37 0.34 -0.43
N HIS A 20 -3.12 1.34 -0.01
CA HIS A 20 -2.66 2.69 0.22
C HIS A 20 -3.11 3.20 1.59
N LEU A 21 -2.24 3.94 2.27
CA LEU A 21 -2.67 4.79 3.39
C LEU A 21 -3.18 6.10 2.81
N PHE A 22 -4.43 6.45 3.07
CA PHE A 22 -5.10 7.62 2.51
C PHE A 22 -5.53 8.60 3.58
N CYS A 23 -5.33 9.89 3.32
CA CYS A 23 -5.82 11.01 4.11
C CYS A 23 -7.02 11.65 3.42
N HIS A 24 -8.20 11.54 4.05
CA HIS A 24 -9.46 12.03 3.47
C HIS A 24 -9.53 13.54 3.39
N ASN A 25 -8.86 14.25 4.30
CA ASN A 25 -8.89 15.72 4.34
C ASN A 25 -8.00 16.37 3.28
N CYS A 26 -6.86 15.75 2.97
CA CYS A 26 -5.85 16.33 2.08
C CYS A 26 -5.78 15.65 0.71
N HIS A 27 -6.54 14.57 0.51
CA HIS A 27 -6.51 13.75 -0.71
C HIS A 27 -5.08 13.33 -1.09
N VAL A 28 -4.30 12.89 -0.10
CA VAL A 28 -2.97 12.35 -0.33
C VAL A 28 -2.92 10.90 0.09
N MET A 29 -2.23 10.08 -0.70
CA MET A 29 -2.08 8.65 -0.46
C MET A 29 -0.63 8.21 -0.52
N LEU A 30 -0.30 7.21 0.28
CA LEU A 30 1.00 6.54 0.27
C LEU A 30 0.81 5.08 -0.11
N PHE A 31 1.46 4.64 -1.19
CA PHE A 31 1.40 3.23 -1.61
C PHE A 31 2.18 2.32 -0.67
N LEU A 32 1.45 1.38 -0.06
CA LEU A 32 1.97 0.41 0.89
C LEU A 32 2.40 -0.89 0.20
N GLY A 33 1.99 -1.12 -1.04
CA GLY A 33 2.31 -2.33 -1.80
C GLY A 33 1.15 -3.32 -1.88
N SER A 34 1.49 -4.59 -2.07
CA SER A 34 0.56 -5.71 -2.11
C SER A 34 0.32 -6.28 -0.72
N ALA A 35 -0.91 -6.71 -0.44
CA ALA A 35 -1.30 -7.35 0.80
C ALA A 35 -0.88 -8.83 0.82
N SER A 36 -0.21 -9.23 1.90
CA SER A 36 -0.12 -10.64 2.29
C SER A 36 -1.30 -10.97 3.19
N LEU A 37 -2.06 -12.01 2.85
CA LEU A 37 -3.31 -12.37 3.52
C LEU A 37 -3.10 -13.55 4.48
N ASP A 38 -3.87 -13.60 5.57
CA ASP A 38 -4.01 -14.79 6.41
C ASP A 38 -4.92 -15.86 5.77
N ASP A 39 -5.07 -17.01 6.42
CA ASP A 39 -5.95 -18.10 5.97
C ASP A 39 -7.44 -17.70 5.87
N ALA A 40 -7.83 -16.60 6.53
CA ALA A 40 -9.17 -16.04 6.47
C ALA A 40 -9.32 -14.93 5.41
N GLY A 41 -8.27 -14.68 4.61
CA GLY A 41 -8.25 -13.65 3.57
C GLY A 41 -8.08 -12.22 4.10
N ARG A 42 -7.67 -12.03 5.36
CA ARG A 42 -7.47 -10.70 5.96
C ARG A 42 -6.01 -10.25 5.76
N PRO A 43 -5.76 -8.98 5.44
CA PRO A 43 -4.40 -8.46 5.34
C PRO A 43 -3.63 -8.59 6.67
N LEU A 44 -2.47 -9.24 6.63
CA LEU A 44 -1.52 -9.32 7.75
C LEU A 44 -0.46 -8.22 7.69
N PHE A 45 0.10 -7.98 6.51
CA PHE A 45 1.09 -6.94 6.24
C PHE A 45 1.13 -6.62 4.75
N PHE A 46 1.75 -5.49 4.43
CA PHE A 46 1.96 -5.04 3.05
C PHE A 46 3.42 -5.16 2.65
N LEU A 47 3.65 -5.49 1.38
CA LEU A 47 4.96 -5.67 0.77
C LEU A 47 5.02 -4.86 -0.52
N ARG A 48 5.99 -3.93 -0.58
CA ARG A 48 6.27 -3.12 -1.77
C ARG A 48 7.58 -3.53 -2.45
N GLY A 49 7.62 -3.40 -3.78
CA GLY A 49 8.83 -3.62 -4.59
C GLY A 49 8.79 -4.89 -5.44
N ASN A 50 9.88 -5.12 -6.18
CA ASN A 50 9.98 -6.20 -7.16
C ASN A 50 10.62 -7.46 -6.59
N ASN A 51 10.26 -8.60 -7.18
CA ASN A 51 10.46 -9.96 -6.70
C ASN A 51 11.91 -10.33 -6.30
N PRO A 52 12.18 -10.77 -5.05
CA PRO A 52 11.25 -10.84 -3.93
C PRO A 52 11.06 -9.45 -3.29
N PRO A 53 9.81 -9.05 -3.00
CA PRO A 53 9.56 -7.79 -2.32
C PRO A 53 10.17 -7.80 -0.90
N LEU A 54 10.71 -6.66 -0.47
CA LEU A 54 11.25 -6.50 0.87
C LEU A 54 10.14 -6.10 1.85
N PRO A 55 10.19 -6.57 3.11
CA PRO A 55 9.33 -6.04 4.16
C PRO A 55 9.40 -4.50 4.23
N ASN A 56 8.26 -3.84 4.36
CA ASN A 56 8.20 -2.37 4.31
C ASN A 56 9.08 -1.68 5.36
N HIS A 57 9.33 -2.31 6.52
CA HIS A 57 10.23 -1.77 7.54
C HIS A 57 11.71 -1.76 7.14
N HIS A 58 12.11 -2.47 6.09
CA HIS A 58 13.45 -2.38 5.48
C HIS A 58 13.52 -1.30 4.39
N GLN A 59 12.39 -0.73 3.99
CA GLN A 59 12.32 0.29 2.95
C GLN A 59 12.41 1.67 3.60
N GLN A 60 13.64 2.22 3.66
CA GLN A 60 13.92 3.46 4.38
C GLN A 60 13.07 4.64 3.89
N LEU A 61 12.98 4.85 2.57
CA LEU A 61 12.19 5.95 1.98
C LEU A 61 10.70 5.82 2.30
N LEU A 62 10.14 4.61 2.15
CA LEU A 62 8.74 4.33 2.51
C LEU A 62 8.48 4.59 3.99
N SER A 63 9.35 4.10 4.88
CA SER A 63 9.20 4.29 6.32
C SER A 63 9.28 5.76 6.71
N ARG A 64 10.22 6.52 6.13
CA ARG A 64 10.32 7.98 6.33
C ARG A 64 9.07 8.69 5.84
N ALA A 65 8.60 8.37 4.62
CA ALA A 65 7.39 8.97 4.05
C ALA A 65 6.14 8.66 4.89
N LEU A 66 6.01 7.44 5.44
CA LEU A 66 4.94 7.09 6.36
C LEU A 66 4.97 7.97 7.61
N TRP A 67 6.13 8.12 8.25
CA TRP A 67 6.25 8.96 9.45
C TRP A 67 5.99 10.44 9.16
N LYS A 68 6.44 10.93 8.00
CA LYS A 68 6.13 12.28 7.54
C LYS A 68 4.64 12.49 7.34
N LEU A 69 3.97 11.57 6.65
CA LEU A 69 2.53 11.61 6.40
C LEU A 69 1.75 11.63 7.73
N LEU A 70 2.10 10.75 8.66
CA LEU A 70 1.46 10.74 9.98
C LEU A 70 1.65 12.05 10.75
N ALA A 71 2.80 12.71 10.60
CA ALA A 71 3.07 14.00 11.25
C ALA A 71 2.35 15.16 10.56
N ASP A 72 2.40 15.25 9.22
CA ASP A 72 1.78 16.30 8.42
C ASP A 72 0.24 16.27 8.52
N HIS A 73 -0.32 15.08 8.75
CA HIS A 73 -1.76 14.83 8.80
C HIS A 73 -2.21 14.36 10.19
N ALA A 74 -1.49 14.79 11.23
CA ALA A 74 -1.96 14.63 12.59
C ALA A 74 -3.38 15.21 12.71
N GLU A 75 -4.26 14.50 13.42
CA GLU A 75 -5.69 14.85 13.61
C GLU A 75 -6.60 14.71 12.38
N HIS A 76 -6.06 14.36 11.21
CA HIS A 76 -6.90 14.06 10.04
C HIS A 76 -7.44 12.64 10.08
N GLU A 77 -8.55 12.41 9.36
CA GLU A 77 -9.05 11.05 9.18
C GLU A 77 -8.15 10.30 8.19
N LEU A 78 -7.51 9.24 8.68
CA LEU A 78 -6.65 8.36 7.90
C LEU A 78 -7.29 6.98 7.82
N SER A 79 -7.24 6.38 6.63
CA SER A 79 -7.67 4.99 6.44
C SER A 79 -6.73 4.25 5.50
N VAL A 80 -6.57 2.94 5.72
CA VAL A 80 -5.98 2.06 4.72
C VAL A 80 -7.06 1.66 3.72
N LEU A 81 -6.87 2.00 2.46
CA LEU A 81 -7.72 1.54 1.36
C LEU A 81 -7.05 0.34 0.69
N VAL A 82 -7.82 -0.72 0.46
CA VAL A 82 -7.36 -1.93 -0.24
C VAL A 82 -8.10 -2.05 -1.57
N SER A 83 -7.47 -2.61 -2.60
CA SER A 83 -8.06 -2.68 -3.96
C SER A 83 -9.38 -3.43 -4.04
N ASP A 84 -9.66 -4.29 -3.05
CA ASP A 84 -10.91 -5.04 -2.95
C ASP A 84 -12.05 -4.20 -2.32
N ASP A 85 -11.75 -3.02 -1.76
CA ASP A 85 -12.74 -2.07 -1.25
C ASP A 85 -13.43 -1.34 -2.43
N PRO A 86 -14.77 -1.29 -2.51
CA PRO A 86 -15.49 -0.57 -3.56
C PRO A 86 -15.11 0.91 -3.70
N ARG A 87 -14.63 1.55 -2.62
CA ARG A 87 -14.21 2.95 -2.61
C ARG A 87 -12.84 3.16 -3.28
N TYR A 88 -12.00 2.13 -3.35
CA TYR A 88 -10.61 2.25 -3.78
C TYR A 88 -10.47 2.87 -5.17
N ALA A 89 -11.18 2.31 -6.15
CA ALA A 89 -11.14 2.82 -7.52
C ALA A 89 -11.71 4.24 -7.64
N HIS A 90 -12.70 4.58 -6.82
CA HIS A 90 -13.28 5.92 -6.80
C HIS A 90 -12.29 6.95 -6.25
N THR A 91 -11.64 6.65 -5.11
CA THR A 91 -10.65 7.54 -4.49
C THR A 91 -9.43 7.77 -5.38
N LEU A 92 -8.92 6.72 -6.04
CA LEU A 92 -7.81 6.84 -7.00
C LEU A 92 -8.15 7.72 -8.21
N ALA A 93 -9.41 7.68 -8.66
CA ALA A 93 -9.87 8.47 -9.80
C ALA A 93 -10.30 9.90 -9.42
N GLU A 94 -10.32 10.22 -8.13
CA GLU A 94 -10.75 11.53 -7.66
C GLU A 94 -9.74 12.61 -8.05
N ALA A 95 -10.25 13.69 -8.66
CA ALA A 95 -9.42 14.79 -9.13
C ALA A 95 -8.75 15.49 -7.93
N GLY A 96 -7.42 15.60 -7.97
CA GLY A 96 -6.63 16.20 -6.89
C GLY A 96 -6.08 15.18 -5.90
N THR A 97 -6.40 13.89 -6.02
CA THR A 97 -5.71 12.85 -5.29
C THR A 97 -4.25 12.78 -5.74
N CYS A 98 -3.33 12.88 -4.78
CA CYS A 98 -1.88 12.84 -5.00
C CYS A 98 -1.27 11.58 -4.37
N GLU A 99 -0.57 10.78 -5.16
CA GLU A 99 0.12 9.58 -4.68
C GLU A 99 1.59 9.86 -4.37
N ILE A 100 2.04 9.43 -3.19
CA ILE A 100 3.42 9.54 -2.71
C ILE A 100 4.21 8.28 -3.05
N GLY A 101 5.38 8.49 -3.65
CA GLY A 101 6.31 7.47 -4.08
C GLY A 101 5.89 6.76 -5.36
N SER A 102 4.96 7.30 -6.15
CA SER A 102 4.63 6.78 -7.47
C SER A 102 5.29 7.62 -8.56
N ASP A 103 5.39 7.07 -9.77
CA ASP A 103 6.07 7.68 -10.92
C ASP A 103 5.06 8.30 -11.91
N GLY A 104 3.80 8.46 -11.50
CA GLY A 104 2.76 9.07 -12.32
C GLY A 104 2.96 10.58 -12.49
N PRO A 105 2.36 11.18 -13.54
CA PRO A 105 2.55 12.58 -13.88
C PRO A 105 2.01 13.58 -12.85
N SER A 106 1.12 13.13 -11.95
CA SER A 106 0.52 13.90 -10.86
C SER A 106 1.04 13.49 -9.47
N ASP A 107 1.99 12.56 -9.43
CA ASP A 107 2.46 11.92 -8.21
C ASP A 107 3.69 12.64 -7.67
N LEU A 108 3.89 12.53 -6.36
CA LEU A 108 5.09 13.02 -5.71
C LEU A 108 6.07 11.86 -5.56
N SER A 109 7.30 12.01 -6.04
CA SER A 109 8.37 11.08 -5.71
C SER A 109 8.61 11.07 -4.19
N PHE A 110 9.23 10.00 -3.67
CA PHE A 110 9.60 9.97 -2.26
C PHE A 110 10.58 11.10 -1.92
N GLU A 111 11.52 11.36 -2.81
CA GLU A 111 12.55 12.37 -2.69
C GLU A 111 11.95 13.78 -2.59
N ASP A 112 10.98 14.08 -3.46
CA ASP A 112 10.30 15.38 -3.44
C ASP A 112 9.42 15.53 -2.19
N TYR A 113 8.69 14.48 -1.81
CA TYR A 113 7.84 14.52 -0.62
C TYR A 113 8.64 14.69 0.68
N LEU A 114 9.84 14.09 0.74
CA LEU A 114 10.76 14.16 1.88
C LEU A 114 11.70 15.37 1.83
N HIS A 115 11.61 16.20 0.80
CA HIS A 115 12.52 17.32 0.61
C HIS A 115 12.48 18.30 1.80
N ASN A 116 13.65 18.60 2.37
CA ASN A 116 13.82 19.43 3.58
C ASN A 116 13.07 18.94 4.82
N TRP A 117 12.46 17.75 4.78
CA TRP A 117 11.87 17.19 5.99
C TRP A 117 13.00 16.69 6.90
N PRO A 118 13.07 17.18 8.14
CA PRO A 118 14.15 16.82 9.06
C PRO A 118 14.05 15.36 9.57
N GLY A 119 13.04 14.60 9.11
CA GLY A 119 12.88 13.19 9.43
C GLY A 119 13.76 12.31 8.56
#